data_AF-A0A8X6UZW6-F1
#
_entry.id   AF-A0A8X6UZW6-F1
#
_cell.length_a   1.000
_cell.length_b   1.000
_cell.length_c   1.000
_cell.angle_alpha   90.00
_cell.angle_beta   90.00
_cell.angle_gamma   90.00
#
_symmetry.space_group_name_H-M   'P 1'
#
loop_
_entity.id
_entity.type
_entity.pdbx_description
1 polymer ?
#
loop_
_entity_poly.entity_id
_entity_poly.type
_entity_poly.pdbx_seq_one_letter_code
_entity_poly.pdbx_strand_id
1 'polypeptide(L)'
;MVTIGGKGRLTDSLIDKLSHYYGNAIRCNSTSVKEMRKALWAVWSHSCSTDDEPMHWFCPTNPNTWCKYNAAINNNLQNYKHKPSVAKAV
;
A
#
# COMPACT_ATOMS: atom_id res chain seq x y z
N MET A 1 -20.69 -29.11 7.88
CA MET A 1 -19.44 -28.79 8.62
C MET A 1 -19.00 -27.41 8.14
N VAL A 2 -19.22 -26.36 8.92
CA VAL A 2 -18.73 -25.02 8.56
C VAL A 2 -17.27 -24.96 8.98
N THR A 3 -16.35 -24.97 8.04
CA THR A 3 -14.96 -24.67 8.34
C THR A 3 -14.90 -23.19 8.72
N ILE A 4 -14.66 -22.88 9.99
CA ILE A 4 -14.30 -21.52 10.44
C ILE A 4 -12.85 -21.27 9.96
N GLY A 5 -12.67 -21.15 8.65
CA GLY A 5 -11.37 -20.96 8.02
C GLY A 5 -11.08 -19.46 7.88
N GLY A 6 -9.91 -19.01 8.31
CA GLY A 6 -9.45 -17.61 8.26
C GLY A 6 -9.22 -17.02 6.86
N LYS A 7 -9.88 -17.54 5.82
CA LYS A 7 -9.80 -17.05 4.45
C LYS A 7 -10.28 -15.61 4.39
N GLY A 8 -9.42 -14.70 3.90
CA GLY A 8 -9.71 -13.26 3.84
C GLY A 8 -9.38 -12.46 5.10
N ARG A 9 -8.82 -13.08 6.14
CA ARG A 9 -8.31 -12.37 7.32
C ARG A 9 -6.92 -11.78 7.06
N LEU A 10 -6.52 -10.79 7.87
CA LEU A 10 -5.11 -10.39 7.94
C LEU A 10 -4.26 -11.59 8.33
N THR A 11 -3.25 -11.89 7.52
CA THR A 11 -2.23 -12.88 7.83
C THR A 11 -1.11 -12.23 8.64
N ASP A 12 -0.42 -12.98 9.49
CA ASP A 12 0.76 -12.50 10.24
C ASP A 12 1.79 -11.85 9.32
N SER A 13 2.07 -12.47 8.15
CA SER A 13 2.99 -11.91 7.16
C SER A 13 2.60 -10.52 6.63
N LEU A 14 1.30 -10.24 6.54
CA LEU A 14 0.78 -8.95 6.11
C LEU A 14 0.84 -7.93 7.25
N ILE A 15 0.56 -8.36 8.48
CA ILE A 15 0.71 -7.54 9.70
C ILE A 15 2.16 -7.10 9.85
N ASP A 16 3.12 -8.02 9.75
CA ASP A 16 4.56 -7.73 9.85
C ASP A 16 5.00 -6.73 8.79
N LYS A 17 4.57 -6.96 7.54
CA LYS A 17 4.90 -6.09 6.40
C LYS A 17 4.36 -4.68 6.59
N LEU A 18 3.09 -4.55 6.99
CA LEU A 18 2.49 -3.25 7.26
C LEU A 18 3.22 -2.57 8.43
N SER A 19 3.45 -3.28 9.53
CA SER A 19 4.15 -2.74 10.71
C SER A 19 5.54 -2.22 10.35
N HIS A 20 6.28 -2.95 9.50
CA HIS A 20 7.57 -2.52 8.98
C HIS A 20 7.46 -1.23 8.14
N TYR A 21 6.52 -1.15 7.20
CA TYR A 21 6.31 0.02 6.35
C TYR A 21 5.87 1.26 7.14
N TYR A 22 4.93 1.09 8.06
CA TYR A 22 4.48 2.14 8.96
C TYR A 22 5.63 2.64 9.85
N GLY A 23 6.40 1.73 10.46
CA GLY A 23 7.57 2.09 11.24
C GLY A 23 8.63 2.84 10.43
N ASN A 24 8.86 2.44 9.18
CA ASN A 24 9.78 3.13 8.28
C ASN A 24 9.26 4.54 7.93
N ALA A 25 7.98 4.68 7.58
CA ALA A 25 7.35 5.96 7.29
C ALA A 25 7.50 6.95 8.45
N ILE A 26 7.34 6.50 9.70
CA ILE A 26 7.52 7.32 10.90
C ILE A 26 8.99 7.73 11.07
N ARG A 27 9.92 6.77 11.05
CA ARG A 27 11.34 7.05 11.28
C ARG A 27 11.96 7.94 10.20
N CYS A 28 11.59 7.74 8.93
CA CYS A 28 12.10 8.56 7.82
C CYS A 28 11.55 9.98 7.79
N ASN A 29 10.45 10.27 8.51
CA ASN A 29 9.78 11.57 8.50
C ASN A 29 9.63 12.15 9.91
N SER A 30 10.51 11.76 10.85
CA SER A 30 10.42 12.11 12.28
C SER A 30 10.47 13.61 12.57
N THR A 31 11.01 14.41 11.64
CA THR A 31 11.14 15.87 11.76
C THR A 31 9.93 16.65 11.23
N SER A 32 8.97 15.99 10.57
CA SER A 32 7.80 16.66 9.98
C SER A 32 6.53 15.82 10.10
N VAL A 33 5.61 16.26 10.96
CA VAL A 33 4.28 15.63 11.13
C VAL A 33 3.51 15.59 9.80
N LYS A 34 3.64 16.64 8.99
CA LYS A 34 2.97 16.72 7.69
C LYS A 34 3.47 15.64 6.73
N GLU A 35 4.79 15.48 6.59
CA GLU A 35 5.37 14.47 5.70
C GLU A 35 5.18 13.07 6.26
N MET A 36 5.25 12.89 7.58
CA MET A 36 4.91 11.64 8.23
C MET A 36 3.47 11.22 7.91
N ARG A 37 2.49 12.12 8.10
CA ARG A 37 1.09 11.85 7.74
C ARG A 37 0.94 11.45 6.28
N LYS A 38 1.62 12.16 5.37
CA LYS A 38 1.61 11.84 3.94
C LYS A 38 2.17 10.44 3.66
N ALA A 39 3.30 10.09 4.28
CA ALA A 39 3.93 8.78 4.13
C ALA A 39 3.04 7.65 4.70
N LEU A 40 2.40 7.86 5.85
CA LEU A 40 1.45 6.91 6.44
C LEU A 40 0.26 6.64 5.50
N TRP A 41 -0.31 7.71 4.92
CA TRP A 41 -1.39 7.56 3.93
C TRP A 41 -0.90 6.91 2.63
N ALA A 42 0.35 7.14 2.21
CA ALA A 42 0.94 6.43 1.07
C ALA A 42 1.02 4.92 1.34
N VAL A 43 1.44 4.49 2.53
CA VAL A 43 1.46 3.07 2.93
C VAL A 43 0.06 2.47 2.91
N TRP A 44 -0.93 3.14 3.52
CA TRP A 44 -2.31 2.65 3.54
C TRP A 44 -2.89 2.52 2.13
N SER A 45 -2.88 3.62 1.38
CA SER A 45 -3.49 3.71 0.06
C SER A 45 -2.85 2.75 -0.93
N HIS A 46 -1.51 2.57 -0.87
CA HIS A 46 -0.81 1.54 -1.65
C HIS A 46 -1.25 0.11 -1.29
N SER A 47 -1.52 -0.15 -0.01
CA SER A 47 -1.85 -1.50 0.49
C SER A 47 -3.30 -1.90 0.25
N CYS A 48 -4.23 -0.93 0.20
CA CYS A 48 -5.65 -1.19 -0.09
C CYS A 48 -6.04 -1.01 -1.56
N SER A 49 -5.13 -0.51 -2.41
CA SER A 49 -5.36 -0.31 -3.85
C SER A 49 -5.69 -1.62 -4.58
N THR A 50 -6.66 -1.55 -5.48
CA THR A 50 -7.04 -2.63 -6.39
C THR A 50 -6.95 -2.16 -7.85
N ASP A 51 -7.15 -3.06 -8.80
CA ASP A 51 -7.24 -2.70 -10.22
C ASP A 51 -8.45 -1.77 -10.50
N ASP A 52 -9.57 -2.01 -9.82
CA ASP A 52 -10.80 -1.21 -9.98
C ASP A 52 -10.72 0.13 -9.23
N GLU A 53 -9.94 0.19 -8.15
CA GLU A 53 -9.80 1.36 -7.28
C GLU A 53 -8.29 1.62 -6.99
N PRO A 54 -7.54 2.20 -7.94
CA PRO A 54 -6.11 2.46 -7.80
C PRO A 54 -5.85 3.70 -6.94
N MET A 55 -5.56 3.50 -5.66
CA MET A 55 -5.37 4.58 -4.69
C MET A 55 -3.88 4.91 -4.46
N HIS A 56 -3.20 5.52 -5.43
CA HIS A 56 -1.76 5.85 -5.33
C HIS A 56 -1.45 7.35 -5.14
N TRP A 57 -2.43 8.14 -4.70
CA TRP A 57 -2.41 9.61 -4.60
C TRP A 57 -1.23 10.18 -3.79
N PHE A 58 -0.82 9.48 -2.72
CA PHE A 58 0.25 9.92 -1.83
C PHE A 58 1.61 9.29 -2.15
N CYS A 59 1.64 8.35 -3.12
CA CYS A 59 2.88 7.76 -3.57
C CYS A 59 3.68 8.76 -4.42
N PRO A 60 5.02 8.66 -4.46
CA PRO A 60 5.82 9.48 -5.37
C PRO A 60 5.45 9.18 -6.82
N THR A 61 5.42 10.22 -7.65
CA THR A 61 5.03 10.17 -9.07
C THR A 61 6.23 10.16 -10.01
N ASN A 62 7.46 10.15 -9.51
CA ASN A 62 8.63 10.08 -10.39
C ASN A 62 8.73 8.70 -11.09
N PRO A 63 9.33 8.61 -12.30
CA PRO A 63 9.43 7.34 -13.03
C PRO A 63 10.20 6.23 -12.28
N ASN A 64 11.17 6.61 -11.44
CA ASN A 64 11.98 5.69 -10.62
C ASN A 64 11.42 5.48 -9.21
N THR A 65 10.10 5.61 -9.06
CA THR A 65 9.42 5.48 -7.76
C THR A 65 9.33 4.03 -7.32
N TRP A 66 9.32 3.80 -6.01
CA TRP A 66 9.02 2.49 -5.44
C TRP A 66 7.57 2.05 -5.72
N CYS A 67 6.68 3.00 -6.01
CA CYS A 67 5.29 2.72 -6.37
C CYS A 67 5.20 2.22 -7.82
N LYS A 68 5.22 0.90 -8.00
CA LYS A 68 5.21 0.28 -9.34
C LYS A 68 4.01 0.69 -10.20
N TYR A 69 2.85 1.00 -9.61
CA TYR A 69 1.70 1.53 -10.34
C TYR A 69 2.05 2.90 -10.95
N ASN A 70 2.49 3.87 -10.13
CA ASN A 70 2.88 5.20 -10.63
C ASN A 70 4.04 5.10 -11.63
N ALA A 71 5.03 4.22 -11.39
CA ALA A 71 6.10 3.97 -12.34
C ALA A 71 5.56 3.45 -13.69
N ALA A 72 4.60 2.51 -13.67
CA ALA A 72 3.96 1.98 -14.87
C ALA A 72 3.20 3.05 -15.64
N ILE A 73 2.41 3.89 -14.95
CA ILE A 73 1.69 5.01 -15.57
C ILE A 73 2.65 6.00 -16.23
N ASN A 74 3.76 6.37 -15.56
CA ASN A 74 4.77 7.27 -16.13
C ASN A 74 5.47 6.68 -17.37
N ASN A 75 5.58 5.36 -17.45
CA ASN A 75 6.18 4.66 -18.58
C ASN A 75 5.14 4.19 -19.63
N ASN A 76 3.89 4.68 -19.56
CA ASN A 76 2.80 4.31 -20.46
C ASN A 76 2.52 2.79 -20.55
N LEU A 77 2.74 2.06 -19.45
CA LEU A 77 2.43 0.63 -19.36
C LEU A 77 0.95 0.43 -19.04
N GLN A 78 0.18 -0.12 -19.99
CA GLN A 78 -1.29 -0.20 -19.86
C GLN A 78 -1.81 -1.38 -19.02
N ASN A 79 -0.95 -2.32 -18.63
CA ASN A 79 -1.39 -3.59 -18.04
C ASN A 79 -0.83 -3.83 -16.62
N TYR A 80 -0.73 -2.79 -15.80
CA TYR A 80 -0.33 -2.98 -14.40
C TYR A 80 -1.41 -3.78 -13.65
N LYS A 81 -0.97 -4.77 -12.86
CA LYS A 81 -1.84 -5.58 -12.01
C LYS A 81 -1.47 -5.41 -10.54
N HIS A 82 -2.46 -5.08 -9.72
CA HIS A 82 -2.27 -4.94 -8.29
C HIS A 82 -2.02 -6.29 -7.64
N LYS A 83 -1.22 -6.24 -6.57
CA LYS A 83 -1.09 -7.38 -5.65
C LYS A 83 -2.38 -7.50 -4.84
N PRO A 84 -2.63 -8.68 -4.21
CA PRO A 84 -3.75 -8.82 -3.29
C PRO A 84 -3.77 -7.68 -2.27
N SER A 85 -4.88 -6.94 -2.25
CA SER A 85 -5.06 -5.81 -1.36
C SER A 85 -5.35 -6.29 0.06
N VAL A 86 -5.13 -5.41 1.04
CA VAL A 86 -5.66 -5.61 2.39
C VAL A 86 -7.18 -5.78 2.30
N ALA A 87 -7.71 -6.81 2.95
CA ALA A 87 -9.15 -7.06 2.97
C ALA A 87 -9.88 -5.88 3.64
N LYS A 88 -11.04 -5.50 3.09
CA LYS A 88 -11.91 -4.52 3.73
C LYS A 88 -12.38 -5.10 5.07
N ALA A 89 -12.47 -4.27 6.09
CA ALA A 89 -13.09 -4.65 7.35
C ALA A 89 -14.55 -5.06 7.09
N VAL A 90 -14.99 -6.13 7.75
CA VAL A 90 -16.36 -6.67 7.68
C VAL A 90 -17.21 -6.20 8.84
#